data_AF-A0AAF0U089-F1
#
_entry.id   AF-A0AAF0U089-F1
#
_cell.length_a   1.000
_cell.length_b   1.000
_cell.length_c   1.000
_cell.angle_alpha   90.00
_cell.angle_beta   90.00
_cell.angle_gamma   90.00
#
_symmetry.space_group_name_H-M   'P 1'
#
loop_
_entity.id
_entity.type
_entity.pdbx_description
1 polymer ?
#
loop_
_entity_poly.entity_id
_entity_poly.type
_entity_poly.pdbx_seq_one_letter_code
_entity_poly.pdbx_strand_id
1 'polypeptide(L)'
;MQTLNVNSNLLIPCEGFLMSGSDSPNTACCNGAQIIDKQFQESDCPDREAICLCLKNAAQTLPIDLQKAAKLPALCNLTYISIDPNVDCSK
;
A
#
# COMPACT_ATOMS: atom_id res chain seq x y z
N MET A 1 -1.92 12.51 19.73
CA MET A 1 -1.01 12.12 18.65
C MET A 1 -0.61 10.68 18.93
N GLN A 2 -1.38 9.71 18.41
CA GLN A 2 -0.99 8.30 18.51
C GLN A 2 0.04 8.09 17.40
N THR A 3 1.30 7.82 17.75
CA THR A 3 2.29 7.36 16.78
C THR A 3 1.82 6.01 16.25
N LEU A 4 1.36 5.97 15.00
CA LEU A 4 0.92 4.74 14.38
C LEU A 4 2.17 3.98 13.90
N ASN A 5 2.42 2.81 14.48
CA ASN A 5 3.36 1.86 13.90
C ASN A 5 2.73 1.32 12.62
N VAL A 6 3.09 1.87 11.47
CA VAL A 6 2.70 1.37 10.14
C VAL A 6 3.07 -0.11 10.07
N ASN A 7 2.09 -0.99 10.18
CA ASN A 7 2.34 -2.43 10.12
C ASN A 7 2.34 -2.88 8.66
N SER A 8 3.47 -2.67 7.99
CA SER A 8 3.67 -3.06 6.58
C SER A 8 3.49 -4.56 6.34
N ASN A 9 3.51 -5.41 7.40
CA ASN A 9 3.24 -6.84 7.28
C ASN A 9 1.81 -7.13 6.78
N LEU A 10 0.90 -6.16 6.87
CA LEU A 10 -0.45 -6.26 6.30
C LEU A 10 -0.44 -6.42 4.77
N LEU A 11 0.66 -6.07 4.09
CA LEU A 11 0.80 -6.21 2.64
C LEU A 11 1.52 -7.48 2.20
N ILE A 12 2.07 -8.29 3.11
CA ILE A 12 2.70 -9.58 2.76
C ILE A 12 1.75 -10.46 1.91
N PRO A 13 0.44 -10.57 2.23
CA PRO A 13 -0.46 -11.36 1.39
C PRO A 13 -0.63 -10.86 -0.05
N CYS A 14 -0.19 -9.64 -0.35
CA CYS A 14 -0.25 -9.05 -1.69
C CYS A 14 0.91 -9.48 -2.60
N GLU A 15 1.98 -10.07 -2.07
CA GLU A 15 3.15 -10.53 -2.85
C GLU A 15 2.72 -11.42 -4.03
N GLY A 16 1.72 -12.28 -3.82
CA GLY A 16 1.25 -13.19 -4.87
C GLY A 16 0.71 -12.47 -6.11
N PHE A 17 0.05 -11.34 -5.90
CA PHE A 17 -0.49 -10.50 -6.98
C PHE A 17 0.57 -9.53 -7.48
N LEU A 18 1.28 -8.85 -6.58
CA LEU A 18 2.23 -7.80 -6.91
C LEU A 18 3.54 -8.32 -7.52
N MET A 19 3.92 -9.57 -7.26
CA MET A 19 5.20 -10.14 -7.69
C MET A 19 5.05 -11.50 -8.38
N SER A 20 4.21 -12.39 -7.82
CA SER A 20 4.20 -13.82 -8.23
C SER A 20 3.25 -14.17 -9.37
N GLY A 21 2.82 -13.16 -10.15
CA GLY A 21 2.07 -13.40 -11.39
C GLY A 21 0.57 -13.68 -11.23
N SER A 22 0.01 -13.78 -10.01
CA SER A 22 -1.43 -14.02 -9.83
C SER A 22 -2.28 -12.93 -10.49
N ASP A 23 -3.39 -13.30 -11.13
CA ASP A 23 -4.22 -12.35 -11.89
C ASP A 23 -5.04 -11.38 -11.01
N SER A 24 -5.27 -11.75 -9.75
CA SER A 24 -6.05 -10.94 -8.80
C SER A 24 -5.47 -10.97 -7.38
N PRO A 25 -5.61 -9.89 -6.59
CA PRO A 25 -5.29 -9.92 -5.17
C PRO A 25 -6.23 -10.89 -4.44
N ASN A 26 -5.68 -11.64 -3.48
CA ASN A 26 -6.50 -12.48 -2.60
C ASN A 26 -7.21 -11.62 -1.54
N THR A 27 -8.20 -12.21 -0.86
CA THR A 27 -8.97 -11.51 0.19
C THR A 27 -8.09 -10.95 1.31
N ALA A 28 -7.04 -11.67 1.72
CA ALA A 28 -6.16 -11.22 2.78
C ALA A 28 -5.35 -9.97 2.36
N CYS A 29 -4.94 -9.89 1.10
CA CYS A 29 -4.28 -8.72 0.52
C CYS A 29 -5.20 -7.51 0.55
N CYS A 30 -6.42 -7.63 0.03
CA CYS A 30 -7.34 -6.49 0.03
C CYS A 30 -7.71 -6.04 1.45
N ASN A 31 -7.94 -6.97 2.38
CA ASN A 31 -8.21 -6.62 3.78
C ASN A 31 -7.04 -5.86 4.41
N GLY A 32 -5.81 -6.31 4.20
CA GLY A 32 -4.62 -5.64 4.72
C GLY A 32 -4.42 -4.25 4.10
N ALA A 33 -4.58 -4.13 2.78
CA ALA A 33 -4.48 -2.86 2.09
C ALA A 33 -5.56 -1.85 2.52
N GLN A 34 -6.80 -2.31 2.73
CA GLN A 34 -7.90 -1.47 3.24
C GLN A 34 -7.64 -0.98 4.67
N ILE A 35 -7.01 -1.78 5.53
CA ILE A 35 -6.62 -1.34 6.87
C ILE A 35 -5.60 -0.20 6.77
N ILE A 36 -4.60 -0.32 5.90
CA ILE A 36 -3.61 0.76 5.70
C ILE A 36 -4.27 1.99 5.07
N ASP A 37 -5.18 1.82 4.11
CA ASP A 37 -5.91 2.93 3.47
C ASP A 37 -6.73 3.73 4.48
N LYS A 38 -7.43 3.01 5.37
CA LYS A 38 -8.16 3.61 6.49
C LYS A 38 -7.23 4.31 7.49
N GLN A 39 -6.10 3.68 7.83
CA GLN A 39 -5.10 4.29 8.71
C GLN A 39 -4.56 5.59 8.12
N PHE A 40 -4.22 5.59 6.84
CA PHE A 40 -3.78 6.80 6.13
C PHE A 40 -4.85 7.90 6.21
N GLN A 41 -6.12 7.56 6.00
CA GLN A 41 -7.23 8.52 6.10
C GLN A 41 -7.35 9.11 7.52
N GLU A 42 -7.20 8.29 8.56
CA GLU A 42 -7.40 8.68 9.97
C GLU A 42 -6.16 9.35 10.61
N SER A 43 -5.01 9.28 9.94
CA SER A 43 -3.73 9.80 10.42
C SER A 43 -3.50 11.30 10.16
N ASP A 44 -2.66 11.90 11.00
CA ASP A 44 -2.10 13.25 10.80
C ASP A 44 -0.95 13.25 9.78
N CYS A 45 -0.51 14.43 9.32
CA CYS A 45 0.51 14.59 8.27
C CYS A 45 1.79 13.73 8.47
N PRO A 46 2.41 13.65 9.67
CA PRO A 46 3.63 12.86 9.85
C PRO A 46 3.42 11.36 9.62
N ASP A 47 2.28 10.82 10.06
CA ASP A 47 1.96 9.41 9.90
C ASP A 47 1.56 9.10 8.45
N ARG A 48 0.87 10.02 7.78
CA ARG A 48 0.58 9.91 6.34
C ARG A 48 1.85 9.85 5.51
N GLU A 49 2.80 10.75 5.80
CA GLU A 49 4.11 10.76 5.15
C GLU A 49 4.84 9.45 5.39
N ALA A 50 4.85 8.92 6.62
CA ALA A 50 5.47 7.65 6.95
C ALA A 50 4.85 6.46 6.19
N ILE A 51 3.52 6.38 6.11
CA ILE A 51 2.81 5.36 5.33
C ILE A 51 3.18 5.48 3.84
N CYS A 52 3.10 6.69 3.28
CA CYS A 52 3.43 6.94 1.88
C CYS A 52 4.87 6.54 1.56
N LEU A 53 5.83 6.96 2.38
CA LEU A 53 7.24 6.62 2.20
C LEU A 53 7.48 5.12 2.30
N CYS A 54 6.76 4.40 3.17
CA CYS A 54 6.85 2.95 3.25
C CYS A 54 6.42 2.29 1.93
N LEU A 55 5.27 2.67 1.38
CA LEU A 55 4.75 2.13 0.11
C LEU A 55 5.65 2.48 -1.08
N LYS A 56 6.17 3.72 -1.11
CA LYS A 56 7.13 4.18 -2.10
C LYS A 56 8.42 3.37 -2.07
N ASN A 57 8.99 3.16 -0.88
CA ASN A 57 10.21 2.36 -0.73
C ASN A 57 9.98 0.91 -1.16
N ALA A 58 8.83 0.30 -0.83
CA ALA A 58 8.48 -1.04 -1.29
C ALA A 58 8.45 -1.10 -2.83
N ALA A 59 7.83 -0.12 -3.49
CA ALA A 59 7.77 -0.03 -4.94
C ALA A 59 9.14 0.19 -5.62
N GLN A 60 10.10 0.79 -4.91
CA GLN A 60 11.46 1.04 -5.42
C GLN A 60 12.43 -0.13 -5.19
N THR A 61 12.21 -0.92 -4.12
CA THR A 61 13.20 -1.92 -3.65
C THR A 61 12.80 -3.37 -3.95
N LEU A 62 11.49 -3.64 -4.07
CA LEU A 62 10.97 -4.97 -4.33
C LEU A 62 10.65 -5.13 -5.82
N PRO A 63 10.64 -6.37 -6.36
CA PRO A 63 10.30 -6.64 -7.76
C PRO A 63 8.78 -6.55 -8.00
N ILE A 64 8.18 -5.39 -7.70
CA ILE A 64 6.76 -5.12 -7.87
C ILE A 64 6.45 -4.91 -9.36
N ASP A 65 5.44 -5.62 -9.87
CA ASP A 65 4.81 -5.31 -11.14
C ASP A 65 3.97 -4.02 -11.00
N LEU A 66 4.50 -2.92 -11.54
CA LEU A 66 3.86 -1.61 -11.45
C LEU A 66 2.49 -1.54 -12.16
N GLN A 67 2.26 -2.36 -13.20
CA GLN A 67 0.95 -2.41 -13.85
C GLN A 67 -0.10 -3.07 -12.95
N LYS A 68 0.31 -4.06 -12.15
CA LYS A 68 -0.58 -4.68 -11.15
C LYS A 68 -0.76 -3.78 -9.94
N ALA A 69 0.30 -3.15 -9.46
CA ALA A 69 0.24 -2.16 -8.39
C ALA A 69 -0.77 -1.05 -8.71
N ALA A 70 -0.78 -0.53 -9.94
CA ALA A 70 -1.74 0.47 -10.40
C ALA A 70 -3.20 -0.01 -10.41
N LYS A 71 -3.45 -1.31 -10.52
CA LYS A 71 -4.81 -1.91 -10.47
C LYS A 71 -5.28 -2.19 -9.05
N LEU A 72 -4.37 -2.28 -8.08
CA LEU A 72 -4.69 -2.67 -6.71
C LEU A 72 -5.76 -1.76 -6.07
N PRO A 73 -5.74 -0.42 -6.21
CA PRO A 73 -6.77 0.44 -5.63
C PRO A 73 -8.17 0.11 -6.14
N ALA A 74 -8.33 -0.08 -7.46
CA ALA A 74 -9.62 -0.42 -8.04
C ALA A 74 -10.08 -1.84 -7.66
N LEU A 75 -9.17 -2.81 -7.58
CA LEU A 75 -9.51 -4.20 -7.25
C LEU A 75 -9.83 -4.39 -5.76
N CYS A 76 -9.25 -3.58 -4.88
CA CYS A 76 -9.43 -3.68 -3.43
C CYS A 76 -10.26 -2.54 -2.82
N ASN A 77 -10.84 -1.65 -3.63
CA ASN A 77 -11.60 -0.48 -3.18
C ASN A 77 -10.80 0.45 -2.25
N LEU A 78 -9.57 0.79 -2.63
CA LEU A 78 -8.71 1.75 -1.91
C LEU A 78 -8.89 3.16 -2.50
N THR A 79 -8.81 4.18 -1.66
CA THR A 79 -9.04 5.57 -2.07
C THR A 79 -7.82 6.47 -1.93
N TYR A 80 -7.00 6.27 -0.91
CA TYR A 80 -5.98 7.22 -0.49
C TYR A 80 -4.56 6.74 -0.78
N ILE A 81 -4.30 5.45 -0.67
CA ILE A 81 -2.96 4.89 -0.83
C ILE A 81 -2.73 4.32 -2.23
N SER A 82 -1.46 4.35 -2.65
CA SER A 82 -0.99 3.70 -3.86
C SER A 82 0.41 3.13 -3.64
N ILE A 83 0.75 2.08 -4.39
CA ILE A 83 2.10 1.52 -4.45
C ILE A 83 2.73 2.04 -5.74
N ASP A 84 3.38 3.20 -5.65
CA ASP A 84 3.99 3.91 -6.79
C ASP A 84 5.39 4.42 -6.38
N PRO A 85 6.45 4.09 -7.14
CA PRO A 85 7.82 4.53 -6.81
C PRO A 85 8.03 6.05 -6.96
N ASN A 86 7.10 6.76 -7.62
CA ASN A 86 7.18 8.20 -7.92
C ASN A 86 6.17 9.05 -7.14
N VAL A 87 5.38 8.44 -6.24
CA VAL A 87 4.42 9.19 -5.44
C VAL A 87 5.11 10.30 -4.63
N ASP A 88 4.46 11.45 -4.58
CA ASP A 88 4.87 12.60 -3.77
C ASP A 88 4.26 12.46 -2.37
N CYS A 89 5.11 12.16 -1.39
CA CYS A 89 4.72 11.94 0.01
C CYS A 89 4.72 13.23 0.86
N SER A 90 5.06 14.38 0.28
CA SER A 90 5.15 15.65 1.01
C SER A 90 3.78 16.34 1.21
N LYS A 91 2.69 15.66 0.85
CA LYS A 91 1.33 16.24 0.74
C LYS A 91 0.31 15.52 1.60
#